data_AF-F4S8U7-F1
#
_entry.id   AF-F4S8U7-F1
#
_cell.length_a   1.000
_cell.length_b   1.000
_cell.length_c   1.000
_cell.angle_alpha   90.00
_cell.angle_beta   90.00
_cell.angle_gamma   90.00
#
_symmetry.space_group_name_H-M   'P 1'
#
loop_
_entity.id
_entity.type
_entity.pdbx_description
1 polymer ?
#
loop_
_entity_poly.entity_id
_entity_poly.type
_entity_poly.pdbx_seq_one_letter_code
_entity_poly.pdbx_strand_id
1 'polypeptide(L)'
;MADGNAQQELGDRLVELLDLKAEVKDAHDELRRLRRKRRRNWTDDEVESSLTLPASIVELEKSIADVTEELGSPEFRRLRASTGKKAEALIRVRLAKMKLYEAKVGIVEAQKKWDKYAEGTKAQQGMKTLMTKKQLMFKRKWTSYEDQVSLYNRIRPDNFWNVGALTHPTEKWAVNAQTIEGIQAFLQQRSCCELELRRIGREAQQMVHQALNMELKFDGLLALCSGDYDPEGGGKELIELVQPCQRISKDVWEVNLGVLKALHSNLCQKHYGTWMNWDGNIVELLRRTYRHTMVTEQEINTLIQRWRSLVGRDFEQNMLHGEDENDFGEELGGMVDQLFIHDDEDNDEWEGIVDDDNMNS
;
A
#
# COMPACT_ATOMS: atom_id res chain seq x y z
N MET A 1 1.90 -25.84 23.65
CA MET A 1 1.72 -24.63 24.49
C MET A 1 3.04 -23.94 24.84
N ALA A 2 4.15 -24.66 25.05
CA ALA A 2 5.45 -24.04 25.37
C ALA A 2 6.05 -23.18 24.23
N ASP A 3 5.84 -23.57 22.96
CA ASP A 3 6.45 -22.90 21.80
C ASP A 3 5.85 -21.51 21.52
N GLY A 4 4.57 -21.30 21.86
CA GLY A 4 3.90 -20.01 21.68
C GLY A 4 4.37 -18.94 22.67
N ASN A 5 4.70 -19.33 23.91
CA ASN A 5 5.20 -18.40 24.92
C ASN A 5 6.61 -17.89 24.56
N ALA A 6 7.48 -18.78 24.08
CA ALA A 6 8.83 -18.43 23.67
C ALA A 6 8.88 -17.54 22.41
N GLN A 7 7.92 -17.71 21.48
CA GLN A 7 7.78 -16.82 20.31
C GLN A 7 7.30 -15.42 20.70
N GLN A 8 6.42 -15.32 21.70
CA GLN A 8 5.94 -14.04 22.21
C GLN A 8 7.05 -13.30 22.96
N GLU A 9 7.78 -13.99 23.82
CA GLU A 9 8.94 -13.45 24.54
C GLU A 9 10.05 -12.97 23.58
N LEU A 10 10.31 -13.73 22.49
CA LEU A 10 11.20 -13.30 21.42
C LEU A 10 10.69 -12.02 20.73
N GLY A 11 9.39 -11.92 20.49
CA GLY A 11 8.75 -10.74 19.93
C GLY A 11 8.95 -9.51 20.82
N ASP A 12 8.73 -9.66 22.13
CA ASP A 12 8.87 -8.60 23.12
C ASP A 12 10.33 -8.10 23.23
N ARG A 13 11.30 -9.02 23.24
CA ARG A 13 12.73 -8.64 23.22
C ARG A 13 13.18 -7.98 21.90
N LEU A 14 12.61 -8.39 20.77
CA LEU A 14 12.83 -7.71 19.49
C LEU A 14 12.22 -6.30 19.46
N VAL A 15 11.07 -6.12 20.13
CA VAL A 15 10.40 -4.82 20.30
C VAL A 15 11.28 -3.88 21.12
N GLU A 16 11.81 -4.35 22.25
CA GLU A 16 12.73 -3.60 23.12
C GLU A 16 14.01 -3.22 22.36
N LEU A 17 14.60 -4.15 21.62
CA LEU A 17 15.78 -3.89 20.80
C LEU A 17 15.53 -2.79 19.74
N LEU A 18 14.33 -2.75 19.16
CA LEU A 18 13.97 -1.71 18.19
C LEU A 18 13.83 -0.32 18.85
N ASP A 19 13.29 -0.26 20.07
CA ASP A 19 13.15 1.00 20.82
C ASP A 19 14.52 1.54 21.25
N LEU A 20 15.37 0.70 21.85
CA LEU A 20 16.72 1.09 22.25
C LEU A 20 17.55 1.58 21.05
N LYS A 21 17.43 0.94 19.87
CA LYS A 21 18.11 1.39 18.66
C LYS A 21 17.61 2.74 18.15
N ALA A 22 16.30 3.00 18.25
CA ALA A 22 15.75 4.30 17.89
C ALA A 22 16.25 5.39 18.84
N GLU A 23 16.33 5.10 20.15
CA GLU A 23 16.84 6.02 21.16
C GLU A 23 18.33 6.34 20.96
N VAL A 24 19.16 5.34 20.67
CA VAL A 24 20.58 5.56 20.34
C VAL A 24 20.73 6.44 19.09
N LYS A 25 19.90 6.21 18.05
CA LYS A 25 19.91 7.02 16.83
C LYS A 25 19.55 8.48 17.14
N ASP A 26 18.49 8.70 17.92
CA ASP A 26 18.05 10.03 18.35
C ASP A 26 19.14 10.75 19.17
N ALA A 27 19.77 10.06 20.13
CA ALA A 27 20.85 10.60 20.95
C ALA A 27 22.10 10.96 20.12
N HIS A 28 22.46 10.13 19.13
CA HIS A 28 23.55 10.42 18.19
C HIS A 28 23.24 11.61 17.28
N ASP A 29 22.01 11.71 16.77
CA ASP A 29 21.60 12.83 15.92
C ASP A 29 21.55 14.14 16.71
N GLU A 30 21.14 14.10 17.98
CA GLU A 30 21.19 15.26 18.88
C GLU A 30 22.63 15.68 19.19
N LEU A 31 23.53 14.73 19.50
CA LEU A 31 24.94 15.02 19.67
C LEU A 31 25.56 15.61 18.39
N ARG A 32 25.15 15.11 17.21
CA ARG A 32 25.58 15.65 15.91
C ARG A 32 25.04 17.06 15.69
N ARG A 33 23.80 17.35 16.09
CA ARG A 33 23.20 18.69 16.06
C ARG A 33 23.98 19.66 16.94
N LEU A 34 24.25 19.29 18.20
CA LEU A 34 25.01 20.10 19.15
C LEU A 34 26.45 20.37 18.66
N ARG A 35 27.12 19.36 18.10
CA ARG A 35 28.47 19.50 17.53
C ARG A 35 28.53 20.44 16.32
N ARG A 36 27.45 20.54 15.54
CA ARG A 36 27.36 21.46 14.39
C ARG A 36 27.06 22.91 14.83
N LYS A 37 26.39 23.10 15.97
CA LYS A 37 26.07 24.43 16.51
C LYS A 37 27.33 25.09 17.08
N ARG A 38 27.55 26.37 16.75
CA ARG A 38 28.69 27.13 17.28
C ARG A 38 28.55 27.27 18.80
N ARG A 39 29.57 26.86 19.56
CA ARG A 39 29.57 26.82 21.04
C ARG A 39 29.16 28.13 21.73
N ARG A 40 29.37 29.27 21.07
CA ARG A 40 28.99 30.60 21.58
C ARG A 40 27.48 30.82 21.67
N ASN A 41 26.68 30.01 20.99
CA ASN A 41 25.22 30.10 20.95
C ASN A 41 24.54 28.96 21.73
N TRP A 42 25.29 28.27 22.61
CA TRP A 42 24.75 27.20 23.43
C TRP A 42 23.96 27.77 24.60
N THR A 43 22.81 27.19 24.88
CA THR A 43 22.10 27.41 26.15
C THR A 43 22.70 26.52 27.24
N ASP A 44 22.48 26.85 28.51
CA ASP A 44 22.98 26.04 29.64
C ASP A 44 22.50 24.57 29.54
N ASP A 45 21.25 24.35 29.13
CA ASP A 45 20.69 23.01 28.87
C ASP A 45 21.43 22.26 27.76
N GLU A 46 21.91 22.95 26.72
CA GLU A 46 22.66 22.34 25.61
C GLU A 46 24.10 22.00 26.02
N VAL A 47 24.69 22.79 26.93
CA VAL A 47 25.99 22.49 27.55
C VAL A 47 25.88 21.23 28.40
N GLU A 48 24.87 21.15 29.27
CA GLU A 48 24.61 19.98 30.11
C GLU A 48 24.33 18.74 29.25
N SER A 49 23.47 18.86 28.23
CA SER A 49 23.17 17.78 27.28
C SER A 49 24.44 17.29 26.56
N SER A 50 25.35 18.20 26.15
CA SER A 50 26.61 17.79 25.52
C SER A 50 27.53 16.98 26.44
N LEU A 51 27.40 17.12 27.76
CA LEU A 51 28.21 16.40 28.75
C LEU A 51 27.57 15.05 29.13
N THR A 52 26.25 15.00 29.24
CA THR A 52 25.49 13.81 29.69
C THR A 52 25.17 12.84 28.56
N LEU A 53 24.88 13.33 27.35
CA LEU A 53 24.50 12.49 26.20
C LEU A 53 25.54 11.41 25.85
N PRO A 54 26.87 11.68 25.84
CA PRO A 54 27.84 10.62 25.57
C PRO A 54 27.79 9.46 26.56
N ALA A 55 27.55 9.73 27.85
CA ALA A 55 27.41 8.70 28.87
C ALA A 55 26.10 7.90 28.69
N SER A 56 25.00 8.60 28.43
CA SER A 56 23.71 7.96 28.14
C SER A 56 23.74 7.08 26.88
N ILE A 57 24.47 7.49 25.82
CA ILE A 57 24.66 6.67 24.62
C ILE A 57 25.38 5.36 24.98
N VAL A 58 26.43 5.42 25.79
CA VAL A 58 27.17 4.21 26.22
C VAL A 58 26.27 3.29 27.05
N GLU A 59 25.41 3.83 27.92
CA GLU A 59 24.43 3.04 28.67
C GLU A 59 23.40 2.37 27.75
N LEU A 60 22.87 3.10 26.77
CA LEU A 60 21.93 2.55 25.78
C LEU A 60 22.59 1.48 24.90
N GLU A 61 23.83 1.69 24.46
CA GLU A 61 24.61 0.71 23.70
C GLU A 61 24.89 -0.56 24.52
N LYS A 62 25.14 -0.40 25.83
CA LYS A 62 25.29 -1.53 26.75
C LYS A 62 23.98 -2.31 26.89
N SER A 63 22.85 -1.62 27.08
CA SER A 63 21.52 -2.27 27.12
C SER A 63 21.20 -3.00 25.81
N ILE A 64 21.61 -2.45 24.65
CA ILE A 64 21.51 -3.14 23.36
C ILE A 64 22.38 -4.40 23.35
N ALA A 65 23.60 -4.35 23.87
CA ALA A 65 24.48 -5.50 23.95
C ALA A 65 23.90 -6.60 24.84
N ASP A 66 23.37 -6.24 26.01
CA ASP A 66 22.73 -7.15 26.97
C ASP A 66 21.51 -7.85 26.35
N VAL A 67 20.58 -7.08 25.74
CA VAL A 67 19.41 -7.65 25.03
C VAL A 67 19.85 -8.50 23.83
N THR A 68 20.93 -8.15 23.15
CA THR A 68 21.46 -8.94 22.02
C THR A 68 22.09 -10.25 22.49
N GLU A 69 22.74 -10.26 23.66
CA GLU A 69 23.27 -11.46 24.30
C GLU A 69 22.15 -12.40 24.76
N GLU A 70 21.09 -11.86 25.37
CA GLU A 70 19.87 -12.61 25.71
C GLU A 70 19.24 -13.25 24.48
N LEU A 71 19.09 -12.49 23.38
CA LEU A 71 18.61 -12.98 22.09
C LEU A 71 19.58 -14.00 21.42
N GLY A 72 20.82 -14.08 21.89
CA GLY A 72 21.85 -15.03 21.47
C GLY A 72 21.87 -16.34 22.25
N SER A 73 21.03 -16.47 23.29
CA SER A 73 20.92 -17.64 24.15
C SER A 73 20.59 -18.92 23.35
N PRO A 74 20.97 -20.11 23.84
CA PRO A 74 20.76 -21.37 23.13
C PRO A 74 19.27 -21.69 22.90
N GLU A 75 18.37 -21.11 23.68
CA GLU A 75 16.91 -21.27 23.54
C GLU A 75 16.40 -20.50 22.32
N PHE A 76 16.69 -19.21 22.22
CA PHE A 76 16.32 -18.40 21.05
C PHE A 76 17.11 -18.79 19.79
N ARG A 77 18.33 -19.32 19.94
CA ARG A 77 19.13 -19.81 18.80
C ARG A 77 18.48 -21.03 18.12
N ARG A 78 17.80 -21.92 18.87
CA ARG A 78 17.08 -23.07 18.30
C ARG A 78 15.83 -22.63 17.56
N LEU A 79 15.06 -21.70 18.12
CA LEU A 79 13.91 -21.03 17.45
C LEU A 79 14.33 -20.23 16.21
N ARG A 80 15.56 -19.69 16.22
CA ARG A 80 16.15 -18.96 15.09
C ARG A 80 16.72 -19.88 14.02
N ALA A 81 17.27 -21.04 14.39
CA ALA A 81 17.76 -22.02 13.43
C ALA A 81 16.63 -22.61 12.56
N SER A 82 15.40 -22.70 13.11
CA SER A 82 14.19 -23.06 12.35
C SER A 82 13.62 -21.90 11.51
N THR A 83 14.03 -20.66 11.77
CA THR A 83 13.48 -19.43 11.15
C THR A 83 14.57 -18.73 10.33
N GLY A 84 14.57 -18.89 8.99
CA GLY A 84 15.61 -18.31 8.13
C GLY A 84 15.82 -16.79 8.31
N LYS A 85 17.03 -16.29 8.03
CA LYS A 85 17.42 -14.86 8.19
C LYS A 85 16.41 -13.86 7.59
N LYS A 86 15.78 -14.25 6.48
CA LYS A 86 14.73 -13.46 5.81
C LYS A 86 13.41 -13.45 6.60
N ALA A 87 13.03 -14.57 7.22
CA ALA A 87 11.85 -14.65 8.07
C ALA A 87 12.02 -13.82 9.34
N GLU A 88 13.22 -13.77 9.92
CA GLU A 88 13.53 -12.89 11.05
C GLU A 88 13.40 -11.40 10.68
N ALA A 89 14.00 -10.99 9.57
CA ALA A 89 13.88 -9.62 9.08
C ALA A 89 12.43 -9.25 8.77
N LEU A 90 11.63 -10.20 8.25
CA LEU A 90 10.21 -10.01 8.04
C LEU A 90 9.43 -9.81 9.34
N ILE A 91 9.77 -10.53 10.42
CA ILE A 91 9.18 -10.34 11.75
C ILE A 91 9.47 -8.92 12.25
N ARG A 92 10.72 -8.44 12.12
CA ARG A 92 11.08 -7.07 12.51
C ARG A 92 10.33 -6.01 11.71
N VAL A 93 10.17 -6.19 10.40
CA VAL A 93 9.36 -5.31 9.55
C VAL A 93 7.91 -5.29 10.00
N ARG A 94 7.32 -6.45 10.33
CA ARG A 94 5.94 -6.54 10.83
C ARG A 94 5.77 -5.81 12.16
N LEU A 95 6.69 -6.00 13.11
CA LEU A 95 6.67 -5.31 14.41
C LEU A 95 6.81 -3.79 14.25
N ALA A 96 7.74 -3.33 13.40
CA ALA A 96 7.91 -1.91 13.11
C ALA A 96 6.66 -1.31 12.45
N LYS A 97 6.03 -2.05 11.52
CA LYS A 97 4.77 -1.66 10.87
C LYS A 97 3.62 -1.53 11.89
N MET A 98 3.51 -2.47 12.81
CA MET A 98 2.51 -2.45 13.88
C MET A 98 2.65 -1.19 14.75
N LYS A 99 3.88 -0.90 15.22
CA LYS A 99 4.18 0.32 15.98
C LYS A 99 3.84 1.60 15.21
N LEU A 100 4.11 1.63 13.91
CA LEU A 100 3.79 2.75 13.03
C LEU A 100 2.27 3.00 12.97
N TYR A 101 1.47 1.93 12.82
CA TYR A 101 0.01 2.02 12.85
C TYR A 101 -0.50 2.56 14.18
N GLU A 102 0.01 2.07 15.31
CA GLU A 102 -0.37 2.58 16.64
C GLU A 102 -0.11 4.09 16.79
N ALA A 103 1.03 4.58 16.27
CA ALA A 103 1.29 6.02 16.28
C ALA A 103 0.36 6.81 15.36
N LYS A 104 0.00 6.26 14.19
CA LYS A 104 -0.97 6.89 13.30
C LYS A 104 -2.36 6.97 13.95
N VAL A 105 -2.80 5.90 14.60
CA VAL A 105 -4.04 5.88 15.38
C VAL A 105 -3.98 6.93 16.47
N GLY A 106 -2.87 7.04 17.21
CA GLY A 106 -2.67 8.07 18.23
C GLY A 106 -2.76 9.50 17.71
N ILE A 107 -2.41 9.78 16.44
CA ILE A 107 -2.62 11.08 15.79
C ILE A 107 -4.09 11.28 15.47
N VAL A 108 -4.75 10.28 14.87
CA VAL A 108 -6.17 10.38 14.50
C VAL A 108 -7.06 10.56 15.74
N GLU A 109 -6.76 9.88 16.84
CA GLU A 109 -7.46 10.06 18.10
C GLU A 109 -7.22 11.44 18.71
N ALA A 110 -5.99 11.95 18.66
CA ALA A 110 -5.67 13.31 19.10
C ALA A 110 -6.40 14.35 18.24
N GLN A 111 -6.48 14.15 16.92
CA GLN A 111 -7.23 15.01 16.00
C GLN A 111 -8.73 14.98 16.31
N LYS A 112 -9.32 13.79 16.49
CA LYS A 112 -10.73 13.66 16.88
C LYS A 112 -11.04 14.34 18.22
N LYS A 113 -10.09 14.34 19.16
CA LYS A 113 -10.22 15.08 20.43
C LYS A 113 -10.12 16.60 20.19
N TRP A 114 -9.24 17.04 19.30
CA TRP A 114 -9.15 18.45 18.90
C TRP A 114 -10.47 18.94 18.30
N ASP A 115 -11.02 18.21 17.34
CA ASP A 115 -12.22 18.61 16.61
C ASP A 115 -13.47 18.70 17.53
N LYS A 116 -13.45 18.01 18.68
CA LYS A 116 -14.52 18.02 19.68
C LYS A 116 -14.36 19.10 20.77
N TYR A 117 -13.16 19.59 21.03
CA TYR A 117 -12.88 20.54 22.12
C TYR A 117 -12.62 21.94 21.54
N ALA A 118 -13.69 22.74 21.43
CA ALA A 118 -13.64 24.13 20.94
C ALA A 118 -13.54 25.20 22.05
N GLU A 119 -13.09 24.86 23.27
CA GLU A 119 -13.17 25.79 24.40
C GLU A 119 -11.82 25.98 25.11
N GLY A 120 -11.29 27.21 24.99
CA GLY A 120 -10.20 27.75 25.82
C GLY A 120 -8.80 27.74 25.18
N THR A 121 -8.15 28.90 25.15
CA THR A 121 -6.81 29.13 24.56
C THR A 121 -5.73 28.24 25.18
N LYS A 122 -5.81 27.97 26.49
CA LYS A 122 -4.87 27.06 27.20
C LYS A 122 -5.05 25.59 26.81
N ALA A 123 -6.29 25.14 26.62
CA ALA A 123 -6.59 23.77 26.20
C ALA A 123 -6.15 23.55 24.74
N GLN A 124 -6.36 24.54 23.87
CA GLN A 124 -5.87 24.54 22.49
C GLN A 124 -4.34 24.48 22.42
N GLN A 125 -3.62 25.23 23.25
CA GLN A 125 -2.15 25.20 23.28
C GLN A 125 -1.60 23.85 23.82
N GLY A 126 -2.25 23.27 24.82
CA GLY A 126 -1.94 21.92 25.30
C GLY A 126 -2.16 20.87 24.21
N MET A 127 -3.27 20.96 23.48
CA MET A 127 -3.57 20.05 22.37
C MET A 127 -2.61 20.24 21.19
N LYS A 128 -2.22 21.47 20.85
CA LYS A 128 -1.17 21.78 19.87
C LYS A 128 0.14 21.09 20.23
N THR A 129 0.55 21.21 21.48
CA THR A 129 1.77 20.55 21.98
C THR A 129 1.67 19.03 21.90
N LEU A 130 0.52 18.46 22.28
CA LEU A 130 0.27 17.02 22.17
C LEU A 130 0.32 16.55 20.71
N MET A 131 -0.30 17.30 19.79
CA MET A 131 -0.34 16.98 18.37
C MET A 131 1.06 17.00 17.75
N THR A 132 1.86 18.03 18.03
CA THR A 132 3.26 18.10 17.59
C THR A 132 4.08 16.91 18.12
N LYS A 133 3.90 16.55 19.40
CA LYS A 133 4.55 15.36 19.98
C LYS A 133 4.13 14.06 19.28
N LYS A 134 2.83 13.87 19.01
CA LYS A 134 2.32 12.68 18.32
C LYS A 134 2.81 12.58 16.88
N GLN A 135 2.85 13.71 16.16
CA GLN A 135 3.44 13.80 14.81
C GLN A 135 4.93 13.49 14.81
N LEU A 136 5.70 13.99 15.79
CA LEU A 136 7.11 13.67 15.93
C LEU A 136 7.34 12.17 16.19
N MET A 137 6.55 11.57 17.10
CA MET A 137 6.59 10.13 17.37
C MET A 137 6.26 9.30 16.12
N PHE A 138 5.28 9.72 15.33
CA PHE A 138 4.97 9.05 14.07
C PHE A 138 6.13 9.13 13.07
N LYS A 139 6.77 10.29 12.93
CA LYS A 139 7.97 10.44 12.08
C LYS A 139 9.10 9.52 12.53
N ARG A 140 9.38 9.44 13.84
CA ARG A 140 10.40 8.52 14.40
C ARG A 140 10.08 7.06 14.10
N LYS A 141 8.82 6.64 14.26
CA LYS A 141 8.42 5.26 13.95
C LYS A 141 8.44 4.97 12.44
N TRP A 142 8.15 5.97 11.60
CA TRP A 142 8.26 5.85 10.15
C TRP A 142 9.70 5.59 9.71
N THR A 143 10.66 6.37 10.19
CA THR A 143 12.08 6.16 9.85
C THR A 143 12.59 4.82 10.37
N SER A 144 12.16 4.38 11.55
CA SER A 144 12.48 3.04 12.06
C SER A 144 11.91 1.92 11.17
N TYR A 145 10.67 2.05 10.71
CA TYR A 145 10.06 1.11 9.75
C TYR A 145 10.82 1.09 8.42
N GLU A 146 11.14 2.26 7.87
CA GLU A 146 11.88 2.39 6.61
C GLU A 146 13.29 1.76 6.70
N ASP A 147 13.98 1.94 7.83
CA ASP A 147 15.26 1.28 8.11
C ASP A 147 15.12 -0.25 8.13
N GLN A 148 14.05 -0.79 8.74
CA GLN A 148 13.80 -2.23 8.76
C GLN A 148 13.44 -2.79 7.38
N VAL A 149 12.64 -2.05 6.59
CA VAL A 149 12.30 -2.43 5.20
C VAL A 149 13.55 -2.43 4.34
N SER A 150 14.40 -1.41 4.48
CA SER A 150 15.69 -1.33 3.80
C SER A 150 16.60 -2.50 4.16
N LEU A 151 16.65 -2.88 5.44
CA LEU A 151 17.41 -4.04 5.92
C LEU A 151 16.86 -5.35 5.37
N TYR A 152 15.54 -5.52 5.34
CA TYR A 152 14.88 -6.69 4.75
C TYR A 152 15.16 -6.81 3.25
N ASN A 153 15.08 -5.70 2.51
CA ASN A 153 15.35 -5.67 1.07
C ASN A 153 16.82 -5.96 0.73
N ARG A 154 17.76 -5.63 1.64
CA ARG A 154 19.18 -6.00 1.53
C ARG A 154 19.40 -7.51 1.72
N ILE A 155 18.52 -8.20 2.43
CA ILE A 155 18.62 -9.65 2.65
C ILE A 155 18.09 -10.39 1.41
N ARG A 156 18.99 -10.64 0.45
CA ARG A 156 18.67 -11.48 -0.71
C ARG A 156 18.45 -12.94 -0.28
N PRO A 157 17.40 -13.61 -0.79
CA PRO A 157 17.14 -15.02 -0.49
C PRO A 157 18.00 -15.90 -1.39
N ASP A 158 19.32 -15.89 -1.24
CA ASP A 158 20.14 -16.99 -1.76
C ASP A 158 21.60 -16.90 -1.32
N ASN A 159 22.10 -17.98 -0.72
CA ASN A 159 23.54 -18.18 -0.58
C ASN A 159 24.20 -18.42 -1.95
N PHE A 160 23.43 -18.79 -2.98
CA PHE A 160 23.92 -19.00 -4.34
C PHE A 160 24.36 -17.70 -5.03
N TRP A 161 23.64 -16.59 -4.79
CA TRP A 161 23.98 -15.26 -5.33
C TRP A 161 24.91 -14.45 -4.41
N ASN A 162 25.41 -15.08 -3.34
CA ASN A 162 26.28 -14.47 -2.32
C ASN A 162 27.75 -14.84 -2.55
N VAL A 163 28.12 -15.15 -3.78
CA VAL A 163 29.52 -15.06 -4.20
C VAL A 163 29.82 -13.56 -4.16
N GLY A 164 30.75 -13.13 -3.29
CA GLY A 164 31.19 -11.73 -3.23
C GLY A 164 31.51 -11.20 -4.63
N ALA A 165 31.55 -9.87 -4.79
CA ALA A 165 31.76 -9.19 -6.07
C ALA A 165 32.52 -10.09 -7.05
N LEU A 166 31.81 -10.61 -8.07
CA LEU A 166 32.34 -11.49 -9.12
C LEU A 166 33.32 -10.70 -10.01
N THR A 167 34.19 -9.89 -9.42
CA THR A 167 35.43 -9.48 -10.03
C THR A 167 36.27 -10.74 -10.06
N HIS A 168 36.13 -11.50 -11.14
CA HIS A 168 37.11 -12.48 -11.58
C HIS A 168 38.05 -11.77 -12.57
N PRO A 169 38.91 -10.81 -12.14
CA PRO A 169 39.73 -10.01 -13.05
C PRO A 169 40.72 -10.86 -13.86
N THR A 170 40.86 -12.15 -13.52
CA THR A 170 41.74 -13.11 -14.17
C THR A 170 41.01 -14.07 -15.11
N GLU A 171 39.68 -14.15 -15.08
CA GLU A 171 38.93 -15.09 -15.92
C GLU A 171 38.54 -14.45 -17.26
N LYS A 172 38.82 -15.16 -18.36
CA LYS A 172 38.67 -14.64 -19.73
C LYS A 172 37.25 -14.15 -20.05
N TRP A 173 36.22 -14.74 -19.43
CA TRP A 173 34.82 -14.35 -19.62
C TRP A 173 34.43 -13.05 -18.88
N ALA A 174 35.22 -12.62 -17.89
CA ALA A 174 34.97 -11.43 -17.07
C ALA A 174 35.81 -10.21 -17.48
N VAL A 175 36.77 -10.37 -18.41
CA VAL A 175 37.63 -9.29 -18.95
C VAL A 175 37.38 -9.03 -20.44
N ASN A 176 36.94 -10.05 -21.20
CA ASN A 176 36.68 -9.91 -22.62
C ASN A 176 35.34 -9.21 -22.86
N ALA A 177 35.39 -7.98 -23.40
CA ALA A 177 34.22 -7.17 -23.71
C ALA A 177 33.19 -7.88 -24.59
N GLN A 178 33.60 -8.64 -25.61
CA GLN A 178 32.66 -9.39 -26.47
C GLN A 178 31.95 -10.52 -25.72
N THR A 179 32.64 -11.16 -24.76
CA THR A 179 32.04 -12.24 -23.96
C THR A 179 31.06 -11.67 -22.95
N ILE A 180 31.41 -10.55 -22.31
CA ILE A 180 30.50 -9.83 -21.39
C ILE A 180 29.26 -9.34 -22.15
N GLU A 181 29.45 -8.72 -23.30
CA GLU A 181 28.36 -8.24 -24.16
C GLU A 181 27.49 -9.40 -24.64
N GLY A 182 28.08 -10.52 -25.04
CA GLY A 182 27.35 -11.73 -25.41
C GLY A 182 26.54 -12.33 -24.25
N ILE A 183 27.11 -12.38 -23.04
CA ILE A 183 26.41 -12.85 -21.84
C ILE A 183 25.27 -11.89 -21.47
N GLN A 184 25.50 -10.58 -21.54
CA GLN A 184 24.47 -9.58 -21.25
C GLN A 184 23.34 -9.63 -22.29
N ALA A 185 23.67 -9.71 -23.58
CA ALA A 185 22.68 -9.86 -24.65
C ALA A 185 21.88 -11.16 -24.49
N PHE A 186 22.53 -12.27 -24.15
CA PHE A 186 21.85 -13.54 -23.88
C PHE A 186 20.93 -13.45 -22.65
N LEU A 187 21.37 -12.81 -21.56
CA LEU A 187 20.55 -12.62 -20.37
C LEU A 187 19.38 -11.66 -20.62
N GLN A 188 19.59 -10.59 -21.38
CA GLN A 188 18.53 -9.67 -21.80
C GLN A 188 17.52 -10.38 -22.70
N GLN A 189 17.98 -11.16 -23.68
CA GLN A 189 17.11 -11.97 -24.52
C GLN A 189 16.31 -12.98 -23.69
N ARG A 190 16.96 -13.70 -22.77
CA ARG A 190 16.27 -14.67 -21.90
C ARG A 190 15.29 -13.99 -20.94
N SER A 191 15.68 -12.88 -20.33
CA SER A 191 14.84 -12.12 -19.41
C SER A 191 13.64 -11.51 -20.13
N CYS A 192 13.86 -10.78 -21.22
CA CYS A 192 12.79 -10.18 -22.02
C CYS A 192 11.88 -11.22 -22.66
N CYS A 193 12.41 -12.36 -23.14
CA CYS A 193 11.56 -13.38 -23.73
C CYS A 193 10.86 -14.22 -22.66
N GLU A 194 11.55 -14.81 -21.69
CA GLU A 194 10.92 -15.77 -20.79
C GLU A 194 10.21 -15.12 -19.61
N LEU A 195 10.78 -14.07 -18.99
CA LEU A 195 10.17 -13.45 -17.80
C LEU A 195 9.04 -12.49 -18.18
N GLU A 196 9.19 -11.70 -19.25
CA GLU A 196 8.10 -10.82 -19.69
C GLU A 196 6.95 -11.63 -20.31
N LEU A 197 7.19 -12.69 -21.11
CA LEU A 197 6.08 -13.54 -21.59
C LEU A 197 5.35 -14.22 -20.42
N ARG A 198 6.07 -14.64 -19.37
CA ARG A 198 5.47 -15.14 -18.13
C ARG A 198 4.61 -14.08 -17.44
N ARG A 199 5.10 -12.84 -17.38
CA ARG A 199 4.40 -11.73 -16.76
C ARG A 199 3.14 -11.36 -17.55
N ILE A 200 3.29 -11.12 -18.84
CA ILE A 200 2.19 -10.80 -19.77
C ILE A 200 1.13 -11.90 -19.73
N GLY A 201 1.53 -13.17 -19.75
CA GLY A 201 0.59 -14.28 -19.64
C GLY A 201 -0.20 -14.29 -18.32
N ARG A 202 0.46 -14.02 -17.19
CA ARG A 202 -0.22 -13.91 -15.88
C ARG A 202 -1.16 -12.71 -15.83
N GLU A 203 -0.73 -11.55 -16.33
CA GLU A 203 -1.54 -10.33 -16.34
C GLU A 203 -2.77 -10.52 -17.24
N ALA A 204 -2.61 -11.10 -18.43
CA ALA A 204 -3.73 -11.43 -19.32
C ALA A 204 -4.76 -12.36 -18.67
N GLN A 205 -4.29 -13.41 -17.98
CA GLN A 205 -5.16 -14.31 -17.23
C GLN A 205 -5.90 -13.57 -16.10
N GLN A 206 -5.19 -12.72 -15.35
CA GLN A 206 -5.79 -11.92 -14.28
C GLN A 206 -6.86 -10.97 -14.80
N MET A 207 -6.64 -10.32 -15.95
CA MET A 207 -7.63 -9.45 -16.59
C MET A 207 -8.91 -10.21 -16.92
N VAL A 208 -8.79 -11.40 -17.52
CA VAL A 208 -9.96 -12.25 -17.85
C VAL A 208 -10.67 -12.73 -16.58
N HIS A 209 -9.93 -13.15 -15.56
CA HIS A 209 -10.53 -13.52 -14.27
C HIS A 209 -11.25 -12.36 -13.60
N GLN A 210 -10.71 -11.14 -13.68
CA GLN A 210 -11.36 -9.94 -13.15
C GLN A 210 -12.64 -9.62 -13.92
N ALA A 211 -12.63 -9.72 -15.24
CA ALA A 211 -13.83 -9.51 -16.05
C ALA A 211 -14.96 -10.50 -15.69
N LEU A 212 -14.64 -11.79 -15.58
CA LEU A 212 -15.60 -12.82 -15.16
C LEU A 212 -16.13 -12.58 -13.73
N ASN A 213 -15.29 -12.08 -12.83
CA ASN A 213 -15.74 -11.73 -11.47
C ASN A 213 -16.61 -10.47 -11.46
N MET A 214 -16.38 -9.52 -12.36
CA MET A 214 -17.21 -8.33 -12.51
C MET A 214 -18.57 -8.67 -13.11
N GLU A 215 -18.64 -9.61 -14.07
CA GLU A 215 -19.91 -10.15 -14.60
C GLU A 215 -20.79 -10.69 -13.47
N LEU A 216 -20.25 -11.52 -12.58
CA LEU A 216 -20.99 -12.04 -11.43
C LEU A 216 -21.54 -10.95 -10.51
N LYS A 217 -20.86 -9.80 -10.42
CA LYS A 217 -21.35 -8.65 -9.65
C LYS A 217 -22.45 -7.91 -10.39
N PHE A 218 -22.38 -7.82 -11.72
CA PHE A 218 -23.45 -7.27 -12.54
C PHE A 218 -24.70 -8.14 -12.45
N ASP A 219 -24.58 -9.47 -12.53
CA ASP A 219 -25.69 -10.40 -12.30
C ASP A 219 -26.31 -10.20 -10.90
N GLY A 220 -25.48 -9.99 -9.88
CA GLY A 220 -25.93 -9.66 -8.53
C GLY A 220 -26.71 -8.35 -8.46
N LEU A 221 -26.24 -7.30 -9.14
CA LEU A 221 -26.94 -6.01 -9.24
C LEU A 221 -28.25 -6.14 -10.03
N LEU A 222 -28.26 -6.91 -11.12
CA LEU A 222 -29.47 -7.16 -11.92
C LEU A 222 -30.54 -7.93 -11.12
N ALA A 223 -30.12 -8.90 -10.31
CA ALA A 223 -31.01 -9.61 -9.40
C ALA A 223 -31.65 -8.67 -8.36
N LEU A 224 -30.91 -7.67 -7.86
CA LEU A 224 -31.47 -6.63 -7.00
C LEU A 224 -32.44 -5.71 -7.76
N CYS A 225 -32.18 -5.43 -9.04
CA CYS A 225 -33.06 -4.65 -9.91
C CYS A 225 -34.35 -5.39 -10.31
N SER A 226 -34.43 -6.70 -10.08
CA SER A 226 -35.57 -7.56 -10.46
C SER A 226 -36.50 -7.87 -9.28
N GLY A 227 -36.25 -7.29 -8.09
CA GLY A 227 -37.08 -7.49 -6.92
C GLY A 227 -38.38 -6.70 -7.00
N ASP A 228 -39.49 -7.31 -6.60
CA ASP A 228 -40.78 -6.64 -6.46
C ASP A 228 -40.88 -5.88 -5.13
N TYR A 229 -41.66 -4.80 -5.10
CA TYR A 229 -41.97 -4.08 -3.88
C TYR A 229 -42.83 -4.95 -2.96
N ASP A 230 -42.33 -5.26 -1.76
CA ASP A 230 -43.07 -5.95 -0.71
C ASP A 230 -43.78 -4.93 0.22
N PRO A 231 -45.12 -4.81 0.17
CA PRO A 231 -45.88 -3.88 0.98
C PRO A 231 -46.00 -4.27 2.46
N GLU A 232 -45.78 -5.54 2.84
CA GLU A 232 -45.85 -6.00 4.24
C GLU A 232 -44.47 -6.05 4.91
N GLY A 233 -43.43 -6.38 4.14
CA GLY A 233 -42.05 -6.44 4.61
C GLY A 233 -41.33 -5.08 4.69
N GLY A 234 -41.87 -4.05 4.01
CA GLY A 234 -41.15 -2.80 3.76
C GLY A 234 -39.93 -3.09 2.90
N GLY A 235 -40.06 -2.96 1.57
CA GLY A 235 -39.05 -3.34 0.58
C GLY A 235 -37.61 -3.23 1.09
N LYS A 236 -36.86 -4.34 1.05
CA LYS A 236 -35.47 -4.41 1.53
C LYS A 236 -34.68 -3.20 1.00
N GLU A 237 -33.94 -2.52 1.88
CA GLU A 237 -33.06 -1.42 1.51
C GLU A 237 -32.12 -1.86 0.36
N LEU A 238 -32.39 -1.35 -0.83
CA LEU A 238 -31.64 -1.65 -2.05
C LEU A 238 -30.28 -0.90 -2.07
N ILE A 239 -30.20 0.23 -1.37
CA ILE A 239 -28.98 1.03 -1.16
C ILE A 239 -29.00 1.54 0.29
N GLU A 240 -27.96 1.23 1.07
CA GLU A 240 -27.75 1.71 2.47
C GLU A 240 -27.37 3.22 2.53
N LEU A 241 -28.11 4.09 1.85
CA LEU A 241 -27.93 5.55 1.93
C LEU A 241 -28.92 6.21 2.89
N VAL A 242 -29.97 5.49 3.29
CA VAL A 242 -30.99 5.96 4.24
C VAL A 242 -30.85 5.13 5.52
N GLN A 243 -30.95 5.78 6.67
CA GLN A 243 -30.74 5.17 7.98
C GLN A 243 -31.45 3.81 8.12
N PRO A 244 -30.78 2.77 8.65
CA PRO A 244 -31.43 1.50 8.91
C PRO A 244 -32.59 1.77 9.87
N CYS A 245 -33.81 1.40 9.47
CA CYS A 245 -35.09 1.40 10.23
C CYS A 245 -36.21 2.34 9.73
N GLN A 246 -36.16 2.93 8.53
CA GLN A 246 -37.34 3.62 7.96
C GLN A 246 -38.02 2.80 6.86
N ARG A 247 -39.34 2.61 6.99
CA ARG A 247 -40.18 2.06 5.90
C ARG A 247 -40.10 3.00 4.71
N ILE A 248 -39.55 2.53 3.60
CA ILE A 248 -39.42 3.30 2.36
C ILE A 248 -40.79 3.34 1.67
N SER A 249 -41.26 4.54 1.29
CA SER A 249 -42.47 4.68 0.49
C SER A 249 -42.27 4.07 -0.91
N LYS A 250 -43.35 3.63 -1.55
CA LYS A 250 -43.30 3.04 -2.90
C LYS A 250 -42.58 3.95 -3.90
N ASP A 251 -42.86 5.25 -3.87
CA ASP A 251 -42.25 6.23 -4.78
C ASP A 251 -40.72 6.33 -4.60
N VAL A 252 -40.23 6.31 -3.35
CA VAL A 252 -38.78 6.35 -3.06
C VAL A 252 -38.12 5.04 -3.47
N TRP A 253 -38.81 3.91 -3.33
CA TRP A 253 -38.31 2.62 -3.80
C TRP A 253 -38.22 2.56 -5.33
N GLU A 254 -39.22 3.07 -6.05
CA GLU A 254 -39.21 3.13 -7.53
C GLU A 254 -38.09 4.04 -8.07
N VAL A 255 -37.85 5.19 -7.43
CA VAL A 255 -36.73 6.08 -7.78
C VAL A 255 -35.38 5.38 -7.53
N ASN A 256 -35.20 4.74 -6.39
CA ASN A 256 -33.98 3.98 -6.08
C ASN A 256 -33.75 2.83 -7.06
N LEU A 257 -34.82 2.15 -7.48
CA LEU A 257 -34.78 1.10 -8.49
C LEU A 257 -34.37 1.65 -9.85
N GLY A 258 -34.91 2.82 -10.24
CA GLY A 258 -34.51 3.53 -11.46
C GLY A 258 -33.03 3.90 -11.46
N VAL A 259 -32.52 4.43 -10.35
CA VAL A 259 -31.09 4.74 -10.17
C VAL A 259 -30.23 3.48 -10.27
N LEU A 260 -30.64 2.36 -9.66
CA LEU A 260 -29.91 1.10 -9.75
C LEU A 260 -29.90 0.52 -11.16
N LYS A 261 -31.02 0.58 -11.89
CA LYS A 261 -31.10 0.16 -13.30
C LYS A 261 -30.20 1.02 -14.19
N ALA A 262 -30.22 2.34 -14.00
CA ALA A 262 -29.35 3.26 -14.72
C ALA A 262 -27.87 3.02 -14.39
N LEU A 263 -27.53 2.80 -13.12
CA LEU A 263 -26.18 2.45 -12.68
C LEU A 263 -25.72 1.12 -13.33
N HIS A 264 -26.56 0.09 -13.28
CA HIS A 264 -26.28 -1.21 -13.87
C HIS A 264 -26.03 -1.09 -15.38
N SER A 265 -26.91 -0.39 -16.11
CA SER A 265 -26.78 -0.17 -17.56
C SER A 265 -25.49 0.57 -17.91
N ASN A 266 -25.18 1.67 -17.21
CA ASN A 266 -23.96 2.45 -17.45
C ASN A 266 -22.68 1.66 -17.14
N LEU A 267 -22.66 0.92 -16.03
CA LEU A 267 -21.52 0.07 -15.67
C LEU A 267 -21.31 -1.05 -16.70
N CYS A 268 -22.40 -1.70 -17.10
CA CYS A 268 -22.40 -2.70 -18.17
C CYS A 268 -21.81 -2.11 -19.44
N GLN A 269 -22.36 -1.01 -19.96
CA GLN A 269 -21.91 -0.39 -21.21
C GLN A 269 -20.41 -0.03 -21.18
N LYS A 270 -19.92 0.55 -20.08
CA LYS A 270 -18.52 0.92 -19.91
C LYS A 270 -17.58 -0.29 -19.89
N HIS A 271 -17.95 -1.32 -19.13
CA HIS A 271 -17.12 -2.51 -18.97
C HIS A 271 -17.18 -3.40 -20.21
N TYR A 272 -18.34 -3.56 -20.84
CA TYR A 272 -18.51 -4.29 -22.10
C TYR A 272 -17.74 -3.64 -23.25
N GLY A 273 -17.76 -2.30 -23.37
CA GLY A 273 -16.94 -1.61 -24.37
C GLY A 273 -15.44 -1.89 -24.19
N THR A 274 -14.98 -2.00 -22.94
CA THR A 274 -13.59 -2.35 -22.62
C THR A 274 -13.29 -3.82 -22.95
N TRP A 275 -14.20 -4.75 -22.64
CA TRP A 275 -14.04 -6.17 -22.92
C TRP A 275 -14.06 -6.48 -24.41
N MET A 276 -14.90 -5.81 -25.19
CA MET A 276 -14.93 -5.91 -26.66
C MET A 276 -13.61 -5.45 -27.29
N ASN A 277 -13.01 -4.38 -26.78
CA ASN A 277 -11.69 -3.95 -27.23
C ASN A 277 -10.59 -4.98 -26.90
N TRP A 278 -10.72 -5.71 -25.79
CA TRP A 278 -9.79 -6.77 -25.41
C TRP A 278 -9.99 -8.06 -26.22
N ASP A 279 -11.24 -8.40 -26.55
CA ASP A 279 -11.60 -9.67 -27.20
C ASP A 279 -10.77 -9.96 -28.47
N GLY A 280 -10.52 -8.92 -29.27
CA GLY A 280 -9.76 -9.04 -30.51
C GLY A 280 -8.35 -9.62 -30.35
N ASN A 281 -7.71 -9.46 -29.17
CA ASN A 281 -6.33 -9.89 -28.94
C ASN A 281 -6.15 -10.81 -27.72
N ILE A 282 -7.04 -10.76 -26.73
CA ILE A 282 -6.84 -11.43 -25.43
C ILE A 282 -6.83 -12.96 -25.56
N VAL A 283 -7.67 -13.52 -26.43
CA VAL A 283 -7.73 -14.97 -26.69
C VAL A 283 -6.43 -15.46 -27.32
N GLU A 284 -5.91 -14.72 -28.29
CA GLU A 284 -4.65 -15.05 -28.96
C GLU A 284 -3.47 -14.90 -27.99
N LEU A 285 -3.50 -13.87 -27.14
CA LEU A 285 -2.48 -13.64 -26.12
C LEU A 285 -2.43 -14.80 -25.11
N LEU A 286 -3.57 -15.28 -24.62
CA LEU A 286 -3.66 -16.44 -23.73
C LEU A 286 -3.12 -17.72 -24.39
N ARG A 287 -3.46 -17.96 -25.66
CA ARG A 287 -2.98 -19.12 -26.44
C ARG A 287 -1.48 -19.10 -26.69
N ARG A 288 -0.87 -17.92 -26.83
CA ARG A 288 0.57 -17.80 -27.05
C ARG A 288 1.37 -17.85 -25.75
N THR A 289 0.79 -17.42 -24.65
CA THR A 289 1.51 -17.25 -23.38
C THR A 289 1.31 -18.40 -22.38
N TYR A 290 0.33 -19.30 -22.56
CA TYR A 290 0.05 -20.34 -21.55
C TYR A 290 1.21 -21.29 -21.27
N ARG A 291 2.02 -21.61 -22.29
CA ARG A 291 3.21 -22.47 -22.14
C ARG A 291 4.22 -21.89 -21.16
N HIS A 292 4.17 -20.59 -20.92
CA HIS A 292 5.06 -19.89 -20.02
C HIS A 292 4.50 -19.78 -18.59
N THR A 293 3.18 -19.83 -18.39
CA THR A 293 2.53 -19.50 -17.10
C THR A 293 2.34 -20.67 -16.13
N MET A 294 2.88 -21.85 -16.41
CA MET A 294 2.72 -23.08 -15.60
C MET A 294 1.26 -23.54 -15.46
N VAL A 295 0.35 -22.99 -16.26
CA VAL A 295 -1.08 -23.34 -16.29
C VAL A 295 -1.29 -24.45 -17.32
N THR A 296 -2.19 -25.39 -17.03
CA THR A 296 -2.50 -26.48 -17.97
C THR A 296 -3.26 -25.96 -19.19
N GLU A 297 -3.10 -26.66 -20.31
CA GLU A 297 -3.84 -26.34 -21.54
C GLU A 297 -5.37 -26.46 -21.35
N GLN A 298 -5.80 -27.38 -20.48
CA GLN A 298 -7.21 -27.54 -20.12
C GLN A 298 -7.74 -26.32 -19.38
N GLU A 299 -7.05 -25.83 -18.36
CA GLU A 299 -7.45 -24.64 -17.60
C GLU A 299 -7.55 -23.41 -18.51
N ILE A 300 -6.60 -23.20 -19.42
CA ILE A 300 -6.66 -22.07 -20.35
C ILE A 300 -7.79 -22.20 -21.36
N ASN A 301 -8.05 -23.41 -21.86
CA ASN A 301 -9.19 -23.64 -22.73
C ASN A 301 -10.52 -23.38 -22.00
N THR A 302 -10.64 -23.76 -20.72
CA THR A 302 -11.83 -23.41 -19.92
C THR A 302 -11.97 -21.90 -19.70
N LEU A 303 -10.85 -21.20 -19.49
CA LEU A 303 -10.84 -19.75 -19.31
C LEU A 303 -11.26 -19.03 -20.59
N ILE A 304 -10.76 -19.48 -21.75
CA ILE A 304 -11.14 -18.96 -23.07
C ILE A 304 -12.63 -19.25 -23.35
N GLN A 305 -13.14 -20.43 -23.00
CA GLN A 305 -14.56 -20.75 -23.18
C GLN A 305 -15.45 -19.83 -22.34
N ARG A 306 -15.09 -19.60 -21.07
CA ARG A 306 -15.82 -18.66 -20.20
C ARG A 306 -15.78 -17.23 -20.74
N TRP A 307 -14.62 -16.77 -21.19
CA TRP A 307 -14.48 -15.46 -21.83
C TRP A 307 -15.36 -15.32 -23.08
N ARG A 308 -15.40 -16.34 -23.94
CA ARG A 308 -16.28 -16.32 -25.12
C ARG A 308 -17.76 -16.33 -24.75
N SER A 309 -18.13 -17.02 -23.68
CA SER A 309 -19.50 -17.01 -23.16
C SER A 309 -19.90 -15.64 -22.60
N LEU A 310 -18.98 -14.95 -21.93
CA LEU A 310 -19.16 -13.57 -21.45
C LEU A 310 -19.45 -12.65 -22.65
N VAL A 311 -18.50 -12.54 -23.57
CA VAL A 311 -18.60 -11.65 -24.75
C VAL A 311 -19.78 -12.03 -25.66
N GLY A 312 -20.13 -13.32 -25.73
CA GLY A 312 -21.24 -13.83 -26.53
C GLY A 312 -22.62 -13.47 -25.96
N ARG A 313 -22.79 -13.47 -24.64
CA ARG A 313 -24.04 -13.05 -23.98
C ARG A 313 -24.33 -11.56 -24.21
N ASP A 314 -23.28 -10.76 -24.27
CA ASP A 314 -23.38 -9.31 -24.44
C ASP A 314 -23.83 -8.89 -25.84
N PHE A 315 -23.47 -9.68 -26.87
CA PHE A 315 -23.94 -9.46 -28.24
C PHE A 315 -25.45 -9.67 -28.36
N GLU A 316 -26.00 -10.65 -27.65
CA GLU A 316 -27.44 -10.93 -27.61
C GLU A 316 -28.20 -9.89 -26.77
N GLN A 317 -27.64 -9.42 -25.64
CA GLN A 317 -28.25 -8.37 -24.81
C GLN A 317 -28.21 -6.98 -25.46
N ASN A 318 -27.12 -6.58 -26.12
CA ASN A 318 -27.02 -5.28 -26.79
C ASN A 318 -27.90 -5.16 -28.04
N MET A 319 -28.31 -6.28 -28.66
CA MET A 319 -29.31 -6.24 -29.74
C MET A 319 -30.74 -6.03 -29.22
N LEU A 320 -31.03 -6.41 -27.97
CA LEU A 320 -32.37 -6.35 -27.39
C LEU A 320 -32.69 -5.01 -26.68
N HIS A 321 -31.74 -4.10 -26.53
CA HIS A 321 -31.94 -2.78 -25.90
C HIS A 321 -31.73 -1.61 -26.89
N GLY A 322 -31.67 -1.91 -28.20
CA GLY A 322 -31.43 -0.92 -29.24
C GLY A 322 -32.67 -0.23 -29.81
N GLU A 323 -33.90 -0.57 -29.40
CA GLU A 323 -35.12 -0.04 -30.03
C GLU A 323 -36.10 0.72 -29.12
N ASP A 324 -36.02 0.63 -27.79
CA ASP A 324 -36.99 1.30 -26.92
C ASP A 324 -36.29 2.01 -25.75
N GLU A 325 -35.91 3.28 -25.92
CA GLU A 325 -35.85 4.31 -24.84
C GLU A 325 -35.36 5.67 -25.40
N ASN A 326 -36.10 6.22 -26.38
CA ASN A 326 -36.12 7.67 -26.64
C ASN A 326 -37.34 8.25 -25.92
N ASP A 327 -37.26 8.56 -24.61
CA ASP A 327 -38.19 9.54 -24.00
C ASP A 327 -37.85 10.10 -22.60
N PHE A 328 -36.74 9.69 -21.94
CA PHE A 328 -36.44 10.19 -20.58
C PHE A 328 -35.06 10.87 -20.42
N GLY A 329 -34.33 11.08 -21.52
CA GLY A 329 -32.94 11.52 -21.48
C GLY A 329 -32.67 13.03 -21.49
N GLU A 330 -33.66 13.91 -21.72
CA GLU A 330 -33.38 15.33 -21.97
C GLU A 330 -33.43 16.26 -20.74
N GLU A 331 -33.94 15.84 -19.58
CA GLU A 331 -34.15 16.78 -18.45
C GLU A 331 -33.17 16.65 -17.27
N LEU A 332 -32.25 15.68 -17.26
CA LEU A 332 -31.26 15.52 -16.18
C LEU A 332 -29.78 15.60 -16.64
N GLY A 333 -29.53 15.71 -17.95
CA GLY A 333 -28.18 15.88 -18.50
C GLY A 333 -27.59 17.29 -18.35
N GLY A 334 -28.38 18.28 -17.93
CA GLY A 334 -27.95 19.69 -17.86
C GLY A 334 -27.27 20.12 -16.55
N MET A 335 -27.18 19.26 -15.53
CA MET A 335 -26.73 19.67 -14.18
C MET A 335 -25.44 19.04 -13.68
N VAL A 336 -24.79 18.15 -14.45
CA VAL A 336 -23.56 17.47 -14.01
C VAL A 336 -22.29 17.95 -14.73
N ASP A 337 -22.43 18.74 -15.79
CA ASP A 337 -21.29 19.26 -16.59
C ASP A 337 -20.63 20.55 -16.04
N GLN A 338 -20.96 20.98 -14.81
CA GLN A 338 -20.37 22.21 -14.22
C GLN A 338 -19.41 21.99 -13.05
N LEU A 339 -18.99 20.76 -12.71
CA LEU A 339 -18.15 20.58 -11.51
C LEU A 339 -16.76 19.97 -11.69
N PHE A 340 -16.30 19.60 -12.89
CA PHE A 340 -14.95 19.05 -13.04
C PHE A 340 -14.28 19.35 -14.39
N ILE A 341 -14.03 20.64 -14.70
CA ILE A 341 -12.84 21.06 -15.45
C ILE A 341 -12.40 22.45 -14.96
N HIS A 342 -11.36 22.50 -14.14
CA HIS A 342 -10.25 23.45 -14.31
C HIS A 342 -9.04 22.87 -13.55
N ASP A 343 -8.22 22.13 -14.30
CA ASP A 343 -6.77 22.20 -14.10
C ASP A 343 -6.37 23.64 -14.46
N ASP A 344 -5.89 24.40 -13.48
CA ASP A 344 -5.00 25.52 -13.73
C ASP A 344 -3.72 25.30 -12.93
N GLU A 345 -2.65 25.18 -13.70
CA GLU A 345 -1.26 25.25 -13.28
C GLU A 345 -0.97 26.63 -12.69
N ASP A 346 -0.46 26.69 -11.46
CA ASP A 346 0.35 27.78 -10.92
C ASP A 346 1.16 27.13 -9.77
N ASN A 347 2.41 26.68 -9.95
CA ASN A 347 3.64 27.45 -10.09
C ASN A 347 3.84 28.55 -9.03
N ASP A 348 3.80 28.19 -7.74
CA ASP A 348 4.39 29.02 -6.68
C ASP A 348 5.79 28.49 -6.31
N GLU A 349 6.71 28.92 -7.15
CA GLU A 349 8.01 29.50 -6.82
C GLU A 349 8.43 29.48 -5.33
N TRP A 350 9.49 28.72 -5.09
CA TRP A 350 10.29 28.80 -3.87
C TRP A 350 10.98 30.16 -3.79
N GLU A 351 10.33 31.16 -3.19
CA GLU A 351 11.02 32.38 -2.78
C GLU A 351 11.69 32.18 -1.42
N GLY A 352 13.01 32.35 -1.44
CA GLY A 352 13.89 32.24 -0.29
C GLY A 352 13.61 33.33 0.74
N ILE A 353 13.47 32.93 2.00
CA ILE A 353 13.72 33.82 3.12
C ILE A 353 15.23 33.94 3.25
N VAL A 354 15.76 34.95 2.54
CA VAL A 354 17.07 35.54 2.78
C VAL A 354 16.94 36.40 4.04
N ASP A 355 17.71 36.04 5.05
CA ASP A 355 18.08 36.93 6.15
C ASP A 355 18.85 38.11 5.57
N ASP A 356 18.30 39.32 5.64
CA ASP A 356 19.07 40.54 5.92
C ASP A 356 18.12 41.73 6.09
N ASP A 357 18.01 42.20 7.33
CA ASP A 357 18.08 43.64 7.59
C ASP A 357 18.74 43.88 8.95
N ASN A 358 20.04 44.05 8.84
CA ASN A 358 20.90 44.84 9.68
C ASN A 358 20.50 46.32 9.60
N MET A 359 20.17 46.96 10.73
CA MET A 359 20.78 48.23 11.22
C MET A 359 19.85 49.12 12.04
N ASN A 360 20.44 49.61 13.14
CA ASN A 360 20.24 50.91 13.78
C ASN A 360 18.85 51.29 14.31
N SER A 361 18.63 51.03 15.59
CA SER A 361 18.74 52.06 16.66
C SER A 361 18.59 51.43 18.04
#